data_AF-A0A6A4ZSU3-F1
#
_entry.id   AF-A0A6A4ZSU3-F1
#
_cell.length_a   1.000
_cell.length_b   1.000
_cell.length_c   1.000
_cell.angle_alpha   90.00
_cell.angle_beta   90.00
_cell.angle_gamma   90.00
#
_symmetry.space_group_name_H-M   'P 1'
#
loop_
_entity.id
_entity.type
_entity.pdbx_description
1 polymer ?
#
loop_
_entity_poly.entity_id
_entity_poly.type
_entity_poly.pdbx_seq_one_letter_code
_entity_poly.pdbx_strand_id
1 'polypeptide(L)'
;MGSSVSVQDASVINITDDGSMGLSTDFAKSLHRIMPAPFNAKNPVVTKKHEELIKTNWAAIHAGTSAFDPAKHLTPIKFLHQTFYQALFVSAPSLRSMFRSSMTVQGKTLTMVLETLITIVRGPNFVSTIQEMARRHLQYGVAKKH
;
A
#
# COMPACT_ATOMS: atom_id res chain seq x y z
N MET A 1 13.08 -12.45 -23.15
CA MET A 1 11.83 -12.66 -22.40
C MET A 1 11.26 -11.28 -22.09
N GLY A 2 10.48 -10.72 -23.01
CA GLY A 2 9.98 -9.35 -22.94
C GLY A 2 8.82 -9.24 -21.96
N SER A 3 8.93 -8.32 -21.00
CA SER A 3 7.85 -8.00 -20.07
C SER A 3 6.73 -7.29 -20.86
N SER A 4 5.61 -7.96 -21.10
CA SER A 4 4.43 -7.35 -21.70
C SER A 4 3.72 -6.50 -20.66
N VAL A 5 4.06 -5.22 -20.62
CA VAL A 5 3.30 -4.21 -19.86
C VAL A 5 2.01 -3.93 -20.63
N SER A 6 0.86 -4.01 -19.96
CA SER A 6 -0.44 -3.65 -20.55
C SER A 6 -0.44 -2.18 -21.02
N VAL A 7 -1.19 -1.86 -22.07
CA VAL A 7 -1.28 -0.49 -22.61
C VAL A 7 -1.76 0.52 -21.55
N GLN A 8 -2.66 0.11 -20.65
CA GLN A 8 -3.10 0.93 -19.52
C GLN A 8 -1.96 1.17 -18.51
N ASP A 9 -1.16 0.15 -18.23
CA ASP A 9 -0.06 0.22 -17.28
C ASP A 9 1.06 1.14 -17.82
N ALA A 10 1.36 1.06 -19.12
CA ALA A 10 2.32 1.94 -19.79
C ALA A 10 1.92 3.43 -19.77
N SER A 11 0.62 3.73 -19.66
CA SER A 11 0.15 5.12 -19.55
C SER A 11 0.37 5.73 -18.15
N VAL A 12 0.55 4.89 -17.13
CA VAL A 12 0.63 5.30 -15.72
C VAL A 12 2.05 5.19 -15.18
N ILE A 13 2.77 4.12 -15.51
CA ILE A 13 4.13 3.85 -15.00
C ILE A 13 5.13 3.69 -16.14
N ASN A 14 6.36 4.13 -15.88
CA ASN A 14 7.52 3.89 -16.72
C ASN A 14 8.52 3.04 -15.93
N ILE A 15 9.13 2.06 -16.59
CA ILE A 15 10.21 1.25 -16.03
C ILE A 15 11.47 1.57 -16.81
N THR A 16 12.50 2.04 -16.12
CA THR A 16 13.82 2.34 -16.72
C THR A 16 14.66 1.07 -16.83
N ASP A 17 15.74 1.13 -17.60
CA ASP A 17 16.62 -0.02 -17.89
C ASP A 17 17.26 -0.64 -16.63
N ASP A 18 17.54 0.18 -15.62
CA ASP A 18 18.01 -0.27 -14.31
C ASP A 18 16.93 -1.01 -13.49
N GLY A 19 15.68 -0.97 -13.95
CA GLY A 19 14.51 -1.54 -13.31
C GLY A 19 13.88 -0.63 -12.25
N SER A 20 14.17 0.66 -12.25
CA SER A 20 13.44 1.63 -11.43
C SER A 20 12.05 1.90 -12.02
N MET A 21 11.03 1.93 -11.18
CA MET A 21 9.64 2.20 -11.58
C MET A 21 9.25 3.61 -11.14
N GLY A 22 8.92 4.46 -12.10
CA GLY A 22 8.41 5.81 -11.87
C GLY A 22 7.03 6.00 -12.47
N LEU A 23 6.38 7.10 -12.13
CA LEU A 23 5.16 7.52 -12.83
C LEU A 23 5.51 8.04 -14.23
N SER A 24 4.60 7.87 -15.19
CA SER A 24 4.69 8.57 -16.47
C SER A 24 4.61 10.08 -16.24
N THR A 25 5.28 10.86 -17.10
CA THR A 25 5.35 12.32 -16.94
C THR A 25 3.97 12.98 -16.90
N ASP A 26 3.05 12.54 -17.75
CA ASP A 26 1.71 13.11 -17.82
C ASP A 26 0.87 12.73 -16.61
N PHE A 27 1.00 11.49 -16.12
CA PHE A 27 0.32 11.06 -14.92
C PHE A 27 0.85 11.80 -13.68
N ALA A 28 2.18 11.95 -13.53
CA ALA A 28 2.80 12.70 -12.44
C ALA A 28 2.31 14.16 -12.37
N LYS A 29 2.24 14.85 -13.52
CA LYS A 29 1.69 16.21 -13.61
C LYS A 29 0.25 16.29 -13.11
N SER A 30 -0.59 15.31 -13.45
CA SER A 30 -1.97 15.26 -12.98
C SER A 30 -2.06 15.04 -11.47
N LEU A 31 -1.18 14.18 -10.93
CA LEU A 31 -1.14 13.81 -9.53
C LEU A 31 -0.69 14.98 -8.65
N HIS A 32 0.30 15.77 -9.08
CA HIS A 32 0.77 16.96 -8.36
C HIS A 32 -0.35 17.94 -8.03
N ARG A 33 -1.30 18.14 -8.95
CA ARG A 33 -2.40 19.10 -8.78
C ARG A 33 -3.35 18.72 -7.66
N ILE A 34 -3.38 17.44 -7.29
CA ILE A 34 -4.43 16.85 -6.47
C ILE A 34 -3.88 16.11 -5.24
N MET A 35 -2.57 16.12 -5.02
CA MET A 35 -1.91 15.51 -3.88
C MET A 35 -1.80 16.50 -2.72
N PRO A 36 -2.43 16.21 -1.56
CA PRO A 36 -2.33 17.08 -0.40
C PRO A 36 -0.95 17.00 0.27
N ALA A 37 -0.61 18.03 1.03
CA ALA A 37 0.44 17.96 2.05
C ALA A 37 0.08 16.90 3.11
N PRO A 38 1.06 16.22 3.75
CA PRO A 38 2.51 16.45 3.65
C PRO A 38 3.20 15.68 2.51
N PHE A 39 2.51 14.76 1.85
CA PHE A 39 3.15 13.82 0.93
C PHE A 39 3.87 14.53 -0.23
N ASN A 40 3.24 15.52 -0.87
CA ASN A 40 3.84 16.40 -1.90
C ASN A 40 4.78 15.67 -2.90
N ALA A 41 4.47 14.40 -3.20
CA ALA A 41 5.39 13.54 -3.92
C ALA A 41 5.43 13.99 -5.38
N LYS A 42 6.57 14.56 -5.80
CA LYS A 42 6.70 15.07 -7.16
C LYS A 42 6.91 13.91 -8.14
N ASN A 43 8.10 13.32 -8.11
CA ASN A 43 8.42 12.20 -8.98
C ASN A 43 8.73 10.97 -8.11
N PRO A 44 7.71 10.27 -7.58
CA PRO A 44 7.95 9.08 -6.78
C PRO A 44 8.59 8.00 -7.67
N VAL A 45 9.65 7.39 -7.15
CA VAL A 45 10.38 6.30 -7.82
C VAL A 45 10.56 5.14 -6.84
N VAL A 46 10.22 3.94 -7.31
CA VAL A 46 10.46 2.68 -6.60
C VAL A 46 11.60 1.95 -7.31
N THR A 47 12.77 1.91 -6.67
CA THR A 47 13.93 1.18 -7.18
C THR A 47 13.85 -0.29 -6.74
N LYS A 48 14.70 -1.15 -7.34
CA LYS A 48 14.86 -2.55 -6.86
C LYS A 48 15.26 -2.61 -5.38
N LYS A 49 16.12 -1.69 -4.93
CA LYS A 49 16.51 -1.59 -3.52
C LYS A 49 15.31 -1.25 -2.62
N HIS A 50 14.40 -0.37 -3.06
CA HIS A 50 13.19 -0.07 -2.30
C HIS A 50 12.28 -1.29 -2.17
N GLU A 51 12.14 -2.07 -3.24
CA GLU A 51 11.38 -3.31 -3.22
C GLU A 51 11.98 -4.36 -2.27
N GLU A 52 13.29 -4.57 -2.32
CA GLU A 52 14.01 -5.46 -1.40
C GLU A 52 13.79 -5.04 0.06
N LEU A 53 13.85 -3.74 0.34
CA LEU A 53 13.57 -3.20 1.68
C LEU A 53 12.11 -3.44 2.09
N ILE A 54 11.14 -3.24 1.21
CA ILE A 54 9.73 -3.51 1.48
C ILE A 54 9.53 -4.99 1.84
N LYS A 55 10.08 -5.91 1.03
CA LYS A 55 9.98 -7.36 1.25
C LYS A 55 10.67 -7.79 2.54
N THR A 56 11.86 -7.25 2.82
CA THR A 56 12.62 -7.54 4.04
C THR A 56 11.87 -7.06 5.28
N ASN A 57 11.33 -5.84 5.25
CA ASN A 57 10.55 -5.30 6.37
C ASN A 57 9.28 -6.12 6.60
N TRP A 58 8.61 -6.55 5.52
CA TRP A 58 7.43 -7.40 5.64
C TRP A 58 7.74 -8.75 6.27
N ALA A 59 8.81 -9.41 5.84
CA ALA A 59 9.29 -10.65 6.45
C ALA A 59 9.62 -10.45 7.95
N ALA A 60 10.25 -9.34 8.31
CA ALA A 60 10.54 -9.01 9.71
C ALA A 60 9.26 -8.78 10.53
N ILE A 61 8.24 -8.13 9.95
CA ILE A 61 6.93 -7.96 10.60
C ILE A 61 6.27 -9.33 10.84
N HIS A 62 6.34 -10.25 9.88
CA HIS A 62 5.82 -11.61 10.05
C HIS A 62 6.55 -12.40 11.15
N ALA A 63 7.87 -12.25 11.25
CA ALA A 63 8.68 -12.88 12.29
C ALA A 63 8.48 -12.25 13.68
N GLY A 64 8.10 -10.97 13.72
CA GLY A 64 8.07 -10.16 14.93
C GLY A 64 9.30 -9.26 15.04
N THR A 65 9.09 -7.95 15.05
CA THR A 65 10.16 -6.96 15.23
C THR A 65 10.47 -6.74 16.71
N SER A 66 11.47 -5.92 17.02
CA SER A 66 11.78 -5.53 18.40
C SER A 66 10.63 -4.82 19.15
N ALA A 67 9.64 -4.29 18.42
CA ALA A 67 8.44 -3.69 19.01
C ALA A 67 7.37 -4.73 19.40
N PHE A 68 7.48 -5.96 18.90
CA PHE A 68 6.52 -7.04 19.19
C PHE A 68 6.86 -7.72 20.51
N ASP A 69 5.90 -7.70 21.44
CA ASP A 69 5.95 -8.45 22.70
C ASP A 69 4.96 -9.64 22.63
N PRO A 70 5.44 -10.89 22.57
CA PRO A 70 4.57 -12.06 22.48
C PRO A 70 3.68 -12.25 23.71
N ALA A 71 4.13 -11.84 24.90
CA ALA A 71 3.34 -11.94 26.13
C ALA A 71 2.15 -10.98 26.11
N LYS A 72 2.25 -9.84 25.42
CA LYS A 72 1.19 -8.85 25.30
C LYS A 72 0.29 -9.04 24.08
N HIS A 73 0.85 -9.45 22.95
CA HIS A 73 0.17 -9.32 21.65
C HIS A 73 -0.13 -10.64 20.94
N LEU A 74 0.26 -11.79 21.51
CA LEU A 74 0.07 -13.15 20.99
C LEU A 74 0.80 -13.45 19.66
N THR A 75 0.53 -12.69 18.59
CA THR A 75 1.16 -12.89 17.28
C THR A 75 1.60 -11.55 16.65
N PRO A 76 2.68 -11.53 15.85
CA PRO A 76 3.13 -10.30 15.19
C PRO A 76 2.07 -9.68 14.27
N ILE A 77 1.30 -10.51 13.56
CA ILE A 77 0.21 -10.05 12.70
C ILE A 77 -0.92 -9.42 13.51
N LYS A 78 -1.25 -9.98 14.68
CA LYS A 78 -2.24 -9.38 15.57
C LYS A 78 -1.77 -8.01 16.07
N PHE A 79 -0.51 -7.92 16.45
CA PHE A 79 0.12 -6.66 16.87
C PHE A 79 0.08 -5.59 15.76
N LEU A 80 0.43 -5.97 14.52
CA LEU A 80 0.41 -5.07 13.36
C LEU A 80 -0.97 -4.43 13.17
N HIS A 81 -2.01 -5.24 13.03
CA HIS A 81 -3.32 -4.68 12.70
C HIS A 81 -3.94 -3.92 13.89
N GLN A 82 -3.67 -4.33 15.13
CA GLN A 82 -4.10 -3.59 16.31
C GLN A 82 -3.48 -2.19 16.34
N THR A 83 -2.17 -2.11 16.13
CA THR A 83 -1.43 -0.84 16.11
C THR A 83 -1.92 0.05 14.96
N PHE A 84 -2.12 -0.53 13.76
CA PHE A 84 -2.65 0.19 12.61
C PHE A 84 -4.03 0.80 12.87
N TYR A 85 -5.01 0.01 13.30
CA TYR A 85 -6.37 0.51 13.53
C TYR A 85 -6.44 1.46 14.74
N GLN A 86 -5.62 1.24 15.78
CA GLN A 86 -5.51 2.18 16.88
C GLN A 86 -5.02 3.55 16.39
N ALA A 87 -3.92 3.59 15.63
CA ALA A 87 -3.39 4.83 15.07
C ALA A 87 -4.39 5.49 14.11
N LEU A 88 -5.02 4.73 13.21
CA LEU A 88 -6.03 5.21 12.28
C LEU A 88 -7.19 5.89 13.00
N PHE A 89 -7.72 5.27 14.05
CA PHE A 89 -8.88 5.79 14.76
C PHE A 89 -8.55 6.88 15.78
N VAL A 90 -7.29 7.06 16.14
CA VAL A 90 -6.83 8.26 16.86
C VAL A 90 -6.78 9.44 15.89
N SER A 91 -6.20 9.24 14.70
CA SER A 91 -6.07 10.31 13.69
C SER A 91 -7.40 10.69 13.02
N ALA A 92 -8.29 9.71 12.79
CA ALA A 92 -9.57 9.91 12.12
C ALA A 92 -10.70 9.08 12.77
N PRO A 93 -11.21 9.50 13.94
CA PRO A 93 -12.19 8.73 14.72
C PRO A 93 -13.49 8.42 13.96
N SER A 94 -13.91 9.30 13.04
CA SER A 94 -15.13 9.14 12.23
C SER A 94 -15.10 7.89 11.36
N LEU A 95 -13.92 7.38 11.00
CA LEU A 95 -13.76 6.19 10.16
C LEU A 95 -14.21 4.90 10.84
N ARG A 96 -14.27 4.85 12.18
CA ARG A 96 -14.70 3.66 12.93
C ARG A 96 -16.01 3.08 12.41
N SER A 97 -16.97 3.95 12.11
CA SER A 97 -18.31 3.58 11.62
C SER A 97 -18.31 2.86 10.25
N MET A 98 -17.23 3.01 9.47
CA MET A 98 -17.08 2.38 8.16
C MET A 98 -16.68 0.91 8.29
N PHE A 99 -16.05 0.52 9.40
CA PHE A 99 -15.58 -0.85 9.64
C PHE A 99 -16.63 -1.66 10.40
N ARG A 100 -17.57 -2.24 9.67
CA ARG A 100 -18.75 -2.93 10.25
C ARG A 100 -18.50 -4.36 10.75
N SER A 101 -17.39 -4.99 10.35
CA SER A 101 -17.01 -6.32 10.82
C SER A 101 -16.00 -6.26 11.96
N SER A 102 -15.76 -7.39 12.63
CA SER A 102 -14.83 -7.44 13.77
C SER A 102 -13.40 -7.04 13.35
N MET A 103 -12.66 -6.44 14.28
CA MET A 103 -11.27 -6.02 14.03
C MET A 103 -10.34 -7.20 13.69
N THR A 104 -10.68 -8.41 14.10
CA THR A 104 -9.96 -9.62 13.69
C THR A 104 -10.16 -9.91 12.20
N VAL A 105 -11.38 -9.80 11.69
CA VAL A 105 -11.66 -9.99 10.25
C VAL A 105 -10.98 -8.88 9.45
N GLN A 106 -11.12 -7.63 9.89
CA GLN A 106 -10.49 -6.48 9.26
C GLN A 106 -8.96 -6.59 9.24
N GLY A 107 -8.36 -7.06 10.34
CA GLY A 107 -6.92 -7.31 10.43
C GLY A 107 -6.43 -8.35 9.41
N LYS A 108 -7.16 -9.45 9.23
CA LYS A 108 -6.85 -10.43 8.18
C LYS A 108 -6.92 -9.81 6.79
N THR A 109 -7.96 -9.03 6.51
CA THR A 109 -8.12 -8.34 5.21
C THR A 109 -6.96 -7.38 4.95
N LEU A 110 -6.56 -6.58 5.94
CA LEU A 110 -5.41 -5.68 5.83
C LEU A 110 -4.12 -6.44 5.49
N THR A 111 -3.81 -7.51 6.23
CA THR A 111 -2.62 -8.32 5.99
C THR A 111 -2.61 -8.93 4.58
N MET A 112 -3.75 -9.47 4.11
CA MET A 112 -3.85 -10.03 2.76
C MET A 112 -3.64 -8.97 1.66
N VAL A 113 -4.17 -7.76 1.86
CA VAL A 113 -3.98 -6.66 0.90
C VAL A 113 -2.50 -6.25 0.85
N LEU A 114 -1.84 -6.11 2.00
CA LEU A 114 -0.41 -5.79 2.06
C LEU A 114 0.43 -6.88 1.40
N GLU A 115 0.21 -8.15 1.73
CA GLU A 115 0.87 -9.30 1.13
C GLU A 115 0.72 -9.29 -0.40
N THR A 116 -0.50 -9.05 -0.88
CA THR A 116 -0.79 -8.98 -2.32
C THR A 116 0.06 -7.89 -2.97
N LEU A 117 -0.01 -6.65 -2.47
CA LEU A 117 0.71 -5.51 -3.04
C LEU A 117 2.23 -5.72 -3.07
N ILE A 118 2.79 -6.32 -2.02
CA ILE A 118 4.22 -6.63 -1.90
C ILE A 118 4.63 -7.70 -2.91
N THR A 119 3.78 -8.71 -3.10
CA THR A 119 4.02 -9.80 -4.05
C THR A 119 3.97 -9.32 -5.49
N ILE A 120 3.01 -8.46 -5.83
CA ILE A 120 2.75 -8.04 -7.21
C ILE A 120 3.45 -6.73 -7.60
N VAL A 121 4.32 -6.16 -6.76
CA VAL A 121 4.87 -4.80 -6.96
C VAL A 121 5.53 -4.58 -8.33
N ARG A 122 6.06 -5.63 -8.96
CA ARG A 122 6.58 -5.62 -10.34
C ARG A 122 5.79 -6.49 -11.33
N GLY A 123 4.66 -7.02 -10.89
CA GLY A 123 3.81 -7.89 -11.70
C GLY A 123 3.13 -7.11 -12.82
N PRO A 124 2.81 -7.75 -13.95
CA PRO A 124 2.10 -7.12 -15.08
C PRO A 124 0.67 -6.68 -14.75
N ASN A 125 0.17 -7.03 -13.56
CA ASN A 125 -1.15 -6.68 -13.05
C ASN A 125 -1.08 -5.65 -11.90
N PHE A 126 0.09 -5.06 -11.63
CA PHE A 126 0.27 -4.14 -10.50
C PHE A 126 -0.67 -2.93 -10.59
N VAL A 127 -0.66 -2.23 -11.73
CA VAL A 127 -1.44 -0.99 -11.89
C VAL A 127 -2.93 -1.29 -11.87
N SER A 128 -3.38 -2.30 -12.63
CA SER A 128 -4.79 -2.69 -12.66
C SER A 128 -5.32 -3.11 -11.28
N THR A 129 -4.51 -3.86 -10.50
CA THR A 129 -4.88 -4.27 -9.14
C THR A 129 -5.00 -3.07 -8.21
N ILE A 130 -4.03 -2.15 -8.23
CA ILE A 130 -4.08 -0.93 -7.39
C ILE A 130 -5.26 -0.04 -7.76
N GLN A 131 -5.54 0.13 -9.05
CA GLN A 131 -6.68 0.94 -9.49
C GLN A 131 -8.02 0.35 -9.03
N GLU A 132 -8.17 -0.98 -9.08
CA GLU A 132 -9.36 -1.64 -8.57
C GLU A 132 -9.50 -1.47 -7.05
N MET A 133 -8.40 -1.60 -6.30
CA MET A 133 -8.39 -1.29 -4.87
C MET A 133 -8.79 0.17 -4.61
N ALA A 134 -8.25 1.13 -5.37
CA ALA A 134 -8.60 2.54 -5.25
C ALA A 134 -10.09 2.81 -5.52
N ARG A 135 -10.67 2.18 -6.55
CA ARG A 135 -12.12 2.29 -6.84
C ARG A 135 -12.97 1.82 -5.67
N ARG A 136 -12.62 0.71 -5.03
CA ARG A 136 -13.34 0.20 -3.85
C ARG A 136 -13.25 1.17 -2.66
N HIS A 137 -12.08 1.76 -2.42
CA HIS A 137 -11.93 2.76 -1.37
C HIS A 137 -12.81 3.99 -1.61
N LEU A 138 -12.95 4.44 -2.86
CA LEU A 138 -13.88 5.51 -3.22
C LEU A 138 -15.34 5.10 -2.98
N GLN A 139 -15.73 3.88 -3.34
CA GLN A 139 -17.09 3.36 -3.09
C GLN A 139 -17.43 3.30 -1.60
N TYR A 140 -16.44 3.03 -0.75
CA TYR A 140 -16.64 3.07 0.70
C TYR A 140 -16.83 4.49 1.24
N GLY A 141 -16.47 5.53 0.48
CA GLY A 141 -16.51 6.93 0.92
C GLY A 141 -15.19 7.41 1.54
N VAL A 142 -14.09 6.70 1.28
CA VAL A 142 -12.75 7.16 1.69
C VAL A 142 -12.32 8.33 0.80
N ALA A 143 -11.76 9.37 1.42
CA ALA A 143 -11.23 10.54 0.75
C ALA A 143 -9.73 10.65 1.03
N LYS A 144 -9.01 11.43 0.21
CA LYS A 144 -7.55 11.63 0.31
C LYS A 144 -7.03 12.16 1.64
N LYS A 145 -7.92 12.72 2.47
CA LYS A 145 -7.60 13.25 3.80
C LYS A 145 -7.54 12.15 4.88
N HIS A 146 -8.02 10.95 4.57
CA HIS A 146 -7.93 9.77 5.41
C HIS A 146 -6.64 9.02 5.08
#